data_AF-A0A954PE07-F1
#
_entry.id   AF-A0A954PE07-F1
#
_cell.length_a   1.000
_cell.length_b   1.000
_cell.length_c   1.000
_cell.angle_alpha   90.00
_cell.angle_beta   90.00
_cell.angle_gamma   90.00
#
_symmetry.space_group_name_H-M   'P 1'
#
loop_
_entity.id
_entity.type
_entity.pdbx_description
1 polymer ?
#
loop_
_entity_poly.entity_id
_entity_poly.type
_entity_poly.pdbx_seq_one_letter_code
_entity_poly.pdbx_strand_id
1 'polypeptide(L)'
;MRSKGIVSIFDSGLASGQYFYVMDYIAGDHLDEYINKKQLPIREILKLFAEICDAVNYAHHRGVIHRDLKPSNILVDEDGQPHIIDFGLAKLGVATPGETEQVSFTGLLMGTLNYMSPEQASGQPDAIDNRSDVYSLAVILYRLITGHLPYELDASLSKNLLTIQHASPLPMIGVPNEVATIILKGLSKEPDRRYQLAGDLGRDIGRFLRGETIDAKRDSILYVLRKTAQRHRVAVGASILFAVLIVTSTIVGWALYLNAVQAWNAESVASLNYQQERDTAQELREESQRQLYFAKMNLAGQVTSELFGTDTVRAALESWVPASEHDVDLRGWEWYYLNGLSHQEQSQSELLPGWSWEAEYNPDCSEYVVGINGWGLQVREARTKSIS
;
A
#
# COMPACT_ATOMS: atom_id res chain seq x y z
N MET A 1 20.39 -47.52 24.54
CA MET A 1 20.75 -46.08 24.64
C MET A 1 20.89 -45.76 26.11
N ARG A 2 22.07 -45.34 26.60
CA ARG A 2 22.27 -45.04 28.03
C ARG A 2 22.26 -43.52 28.24
N SER A 3 21.39 -43.04 29.12
CA SER A 3 21.25 -41.63 29.49
C SER A 3 20.70 -41.50 30.89
N LYS A 4 20.95 -40.36 31.54
CA LYS A 4 20.15 -39.98 32.71
C LYS A 4 18.67 -39.85 32.28
N GLY A 5 17.78 -40.53 32.98
CA GLY A 5 16.32 -40.50 32.76
C GLY A 5 15.78 -41.34 31.60
N ILE A 6 16.59 -42.19 30.96
CA ILE A 6 16.12 -43.19 29.97
C ILE A 6 16.63 -44.56 30.38
N VAL A 7 15.71 -45.51 30.52
CA VAL A 7 16.03 -46.89 30.90
C VAL A 7 16.74 -47.62 29.77
N SER A 8 17.80 -48.36 30.10
CA SER A 8 18.55 -49.15 29.12
C SER A 8 17.94 -50.54 28.96
N ILE A 9 17.81 -51.00 27.72
CA ILE A 9 17.44 -52.38 27.39
C ILE A 9 18.71 -53.16 27.09
N PHE A 10 18.85 -54.30 27.76
CA PHE A 10 19.99 -55.19 27.69
C PHE A 10 19.80 -56.33 26.71
N ASP A 11 18.59 -56.91 26.66
CA ASP A 11 18.28 -58.06 25.82
C ASP A 11 16.80 -58.06 25.41
N SER A 12 16.48 -58.76 24.33
CA SER A 12 15.11 -59.01 23.89
C SER A 12 15.03 -60.30 23.10
N GLY A 13 13.95 -61.05 23.25
CA GLY A 13 13.80 -62.33 22.55
C GLY A 13 12.38 -62.87 22.59
N LEU A 14 12.23 -64.10 22.12
CA LEU A 14 11.01 -64.88 22.19
C LEU A 14 11.26 -66.10 23.09
N ALA A 15 10.53 -66.20 24.20
CA ALA A 15 10.57 -67.34 25.10
C ALA A 15 9.15 -67.89 25.29
N SER A 16 8.96 -69.19 25.05
CA SER A 16 7.65 -69.85 25.21
C SER A 16 6.51 -69.18 24.43
N GLY A 17 6.80 -68.64 23.24
CA GLY A 17 5.82 -67.92 22.42
C GLY A 17 5.48 -66.51 22.90
N GLN A 18 6.16 -66.00 23.95
CA GLN A 18 6.01 -64.63 24.45
C GLN A 18 7.26 -63.83 24.17
N TYR A 19 7.08 -62.61 23.65
CA TYR A 19 8.18 -61.67 23.51
C TYR A 19 8.57 -61.13 24.90
N PHE A 20 9.87 -61.06 25.18
CA PHE A 20 10.41 -60.49 26.39
C PHE A 20 11.50 -59.46 26.07
N TYR A 21 11.71 -58.54 27.00
CA TYR A 21 12.86 -57.63 27.03
C TYR A 21 13.39 -57.55 28.46
N VAL A 22 14.71 -57.45 28.58
CA VAL A 22 15.43 -57.29 29.84
C VAL A 22 15.96 -55.86 29.89
N MET A 23 15.66 -55.13 30.96
CA MET A 23 16.03 -53.73 31.11
C MET A 23 16.45 -53.42 32.55
N ASP A 24 16.95 -52.21 32.80
CA ASP A 24 17.20 -51.77 34.18
C ASP A 24 15.93 -51.89 35.03
N TYR A 25 16.06 -52.45 36.23
CA TYR A 25 14.99 -52.41 37.22
C TYR A 25 15.01 -51.06 37.92
N ILE A 26 13.93 -50.29 37.77
CA ILE A 26 13.74 -49.00 38.44
C ILE A 26 12.81 -49.23 39.64
N ALA A 27 13.36 -49.10 40.84
CA ALA A 27 12.57 -49.11 42.07
C ALA A 27 11.84 -47.76 42.20
N GLY A 28 10.56 -47.72 41.83
CA GLY A 28 9.79 -46.49 41.77
C GLY A 28 8.31 -46.71 41.43
N ASP A 29 7.52 -45.66 41.54
CA ASP A 29 6.09 -45.64 41.21
C ASP A 29 5.90 -45.03 39.80
N HIS A 30 4.79 -45.35 39.12
CA HIS A 30 4.41 -44.62 37.90
C HIS A 30 4.15 -43.14 38.20
N LEU A 31 4.35 -42.26 37.20
CA LEU A 31 4.30 -40.81 37.40
C LEU A 31 3.03 -40.30 38.09
N ASP A 32 1.86 -40.78 37.66
CA ASP A 32 0.58 -40.37 38.23
C ASP A 32 0.37 -40.92 39.66
N GLU A 33 0.77 -42.17 39.91
CA GLU A 33 0.77 -42.78 41.24
C GLU A 33 1.68 -42.02 42.20
N TYR A 34 2.92 -41.71 41.78
CA TYR A 34 3.90 -40.95 42.56
C TYR A 34 3.37 -39.57 42.97
N ILE A 35 2.82 -38.81 42.02
CA ILE A 35 2.28 -37.48 42.25
C ILE A 35 1.07 -37.54 43.20
N ASN A 36 0.16 -38.49 43.00
CA ASN A 36 -1.03 -38.65 43.84
C ASN A 36 -0.68 -39.08 45.27
N LYS A 37 0.23 -40.06 45.41
CA LYS A 37 0.69 -40.58 46.69
C LYS A 37 1.39 -39.52 47.53
N LYS A 38 2.24 -38.69 46.91
CA LYS A 38 2.96 -37.59 47.58
C LYS A 38 2.15 -36.28 47.64
N GLN A 39 0.99 -36.20 46.99
CA GLN A 39 0.17 -35.00 46.86
C GLN A 39 0.99 -33.77 46.44
N LEU A 40 1.80 -33.93 45.39
CA LEU A 40 2.74 -32.88 45.00
C LEU A 40 2.02 -31.60 44.56
N PRO A 41 2.47 -30.41 45.03
CA PRO A 41 1.92 -29.16 44.55
C PRO A 41 2.39 -28.89 43.11
N ILE A 42 1.63 -28.08 42.38
CA ILE A 42 1.88 -27.71 40.96
C ILE A 42 3.35 -27.35 40.70
N ARG A 43 3.99 -26.60 41.60
CA ARG A 43 5.39 -26.18 41.44
C ARG A 43 6.36 -27.38 41.39
N GLU A 44 6.14 -28.41 42.20
CA GLU A 44 6.98 -29.62 42.20
C GLU A 44 6.66 -30.53 41.01
N ILE A 45 5.39 -30.61 40.61
CA ILE A 45 4.99 -31.29 39.37
C ILE A 45 5.73 -30.68 38.17
N LEU A 46 5.75 -29.34 38.08
CA LEU A 46 6.43 -28.64 36.99
C LEU A 46 7.95 -28.86 36.97
N LYS A 47 8.61 -28.95 38.13
CA LYS A 47 10.04 -29.27 38.21
C LYS A 47 10.31 -30.68 37.68
N LEU A 48 9.57 -31.68 38.18
CA LEU A 48 9.67 -33.05 37.71
C LEU A 48 9.39 -33.15 36.21
N PHE A 49 8.39 -32.40 35.72
CA PHE A 49 8.02 -32.40 34.31
C PHE A 49 9.07 -31.76 33.41
N ALA A 50 9.82 -30.76 33.89
CA ALA A 50 10.95 -30.21 33.16
C ALA A 50 12.05 -31.26 32.96
N GLU A 51 12.34 -32.08 33.98
CA GLU A 51 13.31 -33.20 33.86
C GLU A 51 12.83 -34.27 32.87
N ILE A 52 11.53 -34.58 32.85
CA ILE A 52 10.93 -35.47 31.84
C ILE A 52 11.13 -34.90 30.43
N CYS A 53 10.89 -33.60 30.24
CA CYS A 53 11.09 -32.92 28.96
C CYS A 53 12.54 -33.01 28.49
N ASP A 54 13.50 -32.85 29.41
CA ASP A 54 14.93 -32.96 29.10
C ASP A 54 15.31 -34.40 28.69
N ALA A 55 14.79 -35.41 29.37
CA ALA A 55 15.02 -36.81 29.03
C ALA A 55 14.44 -37.17 27.65
N VAL A 56 13.20 -36.75 27.34
CA VAL A 56 12.61 -36.92 25.99
C VAL A 56 13.44 -36.17 24.94
N ASN A 57 13.84 -34.93 25.23
CA ASN A 57 14.63 -34.12 24.30
C ASN A 57 15.98 -34.78 23.96
N TYR A 58 16.61 -35.41 24.94
CA TYR A 58 17.85 -36.16 24.74
C TYR A 58 17.66 -37.34 23.76
N ALA A 59 16.50 -38.00 23.79
CA ALA A 59 16.11 -39.02 22.81
C ALA A 59 15.90 -38.43 21.41
N HIS A 60 15.16 -37.33 21.31
CA HIS A 60 14.89 -36.65 20.04
C HIS A 60 16.17 -36.22 19.32
N HIS A 61 17.17 -35.70 20.04
CA HIS A 61 18.47 -35.33 19.46
C HIS A 61 19.25 -36.50 18.86
N ARG A 62 18.89 -37.74 19.18
CA ARG A 62 19.47 -38.97 18.60
C ARG A 62 18.56 -39.62 17.56
N GLY A 63 17.51 -38.91 17.13
CA GLY A 63 16.55 -39.38 16.13
C GLY A 63 15.57 -40.42 16.66
N VAL A 64 15.48 -40.61 17.98
CA VAL A 64 14.53 -41.55 18.59
C VAL A 64 13.27 -40.79 18.98
N ILE A 65 12.11 -41.24 18.48
CA ILE A 65 10.78 -40.72 18.83
C ILE A 65 10.06 -41.81 19.62
N HIS A 66 9.43 -41.46 20.74
CA HIS A 66 8.80 -42.41 21.65
C HIS A 66 7.46 -42.95 21.10
N ARG A 67 6.60 -42.09 20.55
CA ARG A 67 5.31 -42.42 19.90
C ARG A 67 4.19 -42.97 20.78
N ASP A 68 4.48 -43.44 21.99
CA ASP A 68 3.47 -43.86 22.98
C ASP A 68 3.73 -43.24 24.36
N LEU A 69 4.01 -41.94 24.45
CA LEU A 69 4.22 -41.30 25.75
C LEU A 69 2.91 -41.21 26.53
N LYS A 70 2.92 -41.75 27.75
CA LYS A 70 1.81 -41.74 28.71
C LYS A 70 2.37 -41.91 30.13
N PRO A 71 1.59 -41.61 31.20
CA PRO A 71 2.09 -41.67 32.58
C PRO A 71 2.66 -43.05 32.97
N SER A 72 2.07 -44.15 32.49
CA SER A 72 2.56 -45.50 32.77
C SER A 72 3.95 -45.78 32.17
N ASN A 73 4.40 -44.99 31.20
CA ASN A 73 5.71 -45.14 30.56
C ASN A 73 6.77 -44.21 31.18
N ILE A 74 6.44 -43.59 32.32
CA ILE A 74 7.33 -42.72 33.09
C ILE A 74 7.31 -43.21 34.54
N LEU A 75 8.43 -43.73 35.00
CA LEU A 75 8.65 -44.13 36.39
C LEU A 75 9.34 -43.00 37.14
N VAL A 76 9.08 -42.88 38.43
CA VAL A 76 9.78 -41.96 39.32
C VAL A 76 10.39 -42.78 40.45
N ASP A 77 11.72 -42.76 40.54
CA ASP A 77 12.45 -43.53 41.55
C ASP A 77 12.33 -42.93 42.96
N GLU A 78 12.90 -43.62 43.95
CA GLU A 78 12.89 -43.20 45.35
C GLU A 78 13.55 -41.83 45.57
N ASP A 79 14.55 -41.47 44.75
CA ASP A 79 15.23 -40.18 44.75
C ASP A 79 14.41 -39.06 44.07
N GLY A 80 13.26 -39.41 43.49
CA GLY A 80 12.36 -38.50 42.80
C GLY A 80 12.80 -38.16 41.38
N GLN A 81 13.68 -38.96 40.78
CA GLN A 81 14.15 -38.77 39.40
C GLN A 81 13.24 -39.51 38.42
N PRO A 82 12.84 -38.87 37.31
CA PRO A 82 12.01 -39.51 36.30
C PRO A 82 12.84 -40.37 35.34
N HIS A 83 12.30 -41.54 34.99
CA HIS A 83 12.87 -42.49 34.04
C HIS A 83 11.82 -42.88 33.01
N ILE A 84 12.14 -42.64 31.73
CA ILE A 84 11.28 -43.00 30.61
C ILE A 84 11.59 -44.43 30.19
N ILE A 85 10.54 -45.24 30.10
CA ILE A 85 10.57 -46.64 29.65
C ILE A 85 9.83 -46.79 28.31
N ASP A 86 10.00 -47.93 27.65
CA ASP A 86 9.18 -48.35 26.50
C ASP A 86 9.11 -47.38 25.32
N PHE A 87 10.27 -46.94 24.83
CA PHE A 87 10.39 -46.18 23.59
C PHE A 87 9.89 -46.99 22.36
N GLY A 88 8.59 -46.99 22.10
CA GLY A 88 7.96 -47.39 20.83
C GLY A 88 8.22 -48.81 20.33
N LEU A 89 8.93 -49.67 21.08
CA LEU A 89 9.36 -51.00 20.65
C LEU A 89 8.19 -51.94 20.33
N ALA A 90 7.00 -51.66 20.85
CA ALA A 90 5.82 -52.52 20.69
C ALA A 90 5.02 -52.28 19.39
N LYS A 91 5.36 -51.30 18.53
CA LYS A 91 4.61 -51.05 17.28
C LYS A 91 5.31 -51.49 16.00
N LEU A 92 6.53 -52.03 16.09
CA LEU A 92 7.16 -52.76 14.99
C LEU A 92 6.67 -54.22 15.00
N GLY A 93 5.45 -54.42 14.51
CA GLY A 93 4.98 -55.72 14.01
C GLY A 93 4.31 -56.64 15.03
N VAL A 94 2.97 -56.60 15.10
CA VAL A 94 2.12 -57.80 15.04
C VAL A 94 0.81 -57.41 14.33
N ALA A 95 0.85 -57.35 13.00
CA ALA A 95 -0.29 -57.76 12.21
C ALA A 95 0.08 -59.14 11.66
N THR A 96 -0.10 -60.18 12.46
CA THR A 96 -0.18 -61.55 11.94
C THR A 96 -1.54 -61.66 11.24
N PRO A 97 -1.59 -61.80 9.91
CA PRO A 97 -2.84 -62.09 9.24
C PRO A 97 -3.22 -63.53 9.59
N GLY A 98 -4.23 -63.73 10.43
CA GLY A 98 -4.84 -65.06 10.56
C GLY A 98 -5.38 -65.49 11.92
N GLU A 99 -5.17 -64.76 13.02
CA GLU A 99 -5.68 -65.19 14.34
C GLU A 99 -6.77 -64.27 14.87
N THR A 100 -8.02 -64.63 14.57
CA THR A 100 -9.18 -64.27 15.39
C THR A 100 -9.05 -64.95 16.75
N GLU A 101 -9.03 -64.18 17.84
CA GLU A 101 -10.08 -64.20 18.89
C GLU A 101 -9.75 -63.34 20.13
N GLN A 102 -10.67 -62.41 20.43
CA GLN A 102 -11.21 -62.14 21.77
C GLN A 102 -10.31 -61.61 22.90
N VAL A 103 -9.38 -60.71 22.62
CA VAL A 103 -9.13 -59.60 23.57
C VAL A 103 -9.79 -58.37 22.96
N SER A 104 -10.68 -57.71 23.68
CA SER A 104 -11.33 -56.46 23.26
C SER A 104 -10.26 -55.42 22.90
N PHE A 105 -9.88 -55.40 21.62
CA PHE A 105 -8.91 -54.50 21.02
C PHE A 105 -9.24 -53.05 21.39
N THR A 106 -10.54 -52.77 21.56
CA THR A 106 -11.14 -51.51 21.96
C THR A 106 -10.68 -51.00 23.33
N GLY A 107 -10.43 -51.84 24.33
CA GLY A 107 -10.08 -51.40 25.70
C GLY A 107 -8.61 -51.02 25.91
N LEU A 108 -7.68 -51.82 25.36
CA LEU A 108 -6.24 -51.53 25.42
C LEU A 108 -5.85 -50.35 24.53
N LEU A 109 -6.49 -50.20 23.36
CA LEU A 109 -6.30 -49.02 22.50
C LEU A 109 -6.85 -47.74 23.15
N MET A 110 -7.90 -47.83 23.97
CA MET A 110 -8.52 -46.66 24.61
C MET A 110 -7.57 -45.88 25.53
N GLY A 111 -6.74 -46.59 26.30
CA GLY A 111 -5.77 -45.97 27.21
C GLY A 111 -4.71 -45.15 26.47
N THR A 112 -4.20 -45.66 25.34
CA THR A 112 -3.22 -44.98 24.49
C THR A 112 -3.84 -43.84 23.66
N LEU A 113 -5.11 -43.97 23.24
CA LEU A 113 -5.80 -42.92 22.46
C LEU A 113 -5.84 -41.57 23.18
N ASN A 114 -5.95 -41.57 24.51
CA ASN A 114 -6.01 -40.34 25.31
C ASN A 114 -4.78 -39.43 25.13
N TYR A 115 -3.62 -40.01 24.81
CA TYR A 115 -2.34 -39.30 24.68
C TYR A 115 -1.87 -39.14 23.23
N MET A 116 -2.66 -39.67 22.28
CA MET A 116 -2.32 -39.69 20.86
C MET A 116 -2.38 -38.28 20.26
N SER A 117 -1.39 -37.94 19.45
CA SER A 117 -1.39 -36.67 18.72
C SER A 117 -2.35 -36.65 17.53
N PRO A 118 -2.78 -35.47 17.04
CA PRO A 118 -3.64 -35.34 15.86
C PRO A 118 -3.11 -36.07 14.62
N GLU A 119 -1.81 -35.99 14.36
CA GLU A 119 -1.16 -36.66 13.23
C GLU A 119 -1.06 -38.19 13.40
N GLN A 120 -0.98 -38.68 14.63
CA GLN A 120 -1.11 -40.12 14.90
C GLN A 120 -2.57 -40.58 14.72
N ALA A 121 -3.54 -39.75 15.12
CA ALA A 121 -4.96 -40.04 14.98
C ALA A 121 -5.46 -39.95 13.53
N SER A 122 -4.79 -39.18 12.67
CA SER A 122 -5.11 -39.07 11.24
C SER A 122 -4.61 -40.28 10.42
N GLY A 123 -3.79 -41.15 11.01
CA GLY A 123 -3.27 -42.35 10.35
C GLY A 123 -2.25 -42.07 9.25
N GLN A 124 -1.52 -40.95 9.32
CA GLN A 124 -0.48 -40.57 8.36
C GLN A 124 0.92 -40.79 8.98
N PRO A 125 1.59 -41.95 8.72
CA PRO A 125 2.84 -42.28 9.38
C PRO A 125 3.97 -41.28 9.12
N ASP A 126 4.00 -40.71 7.90
CA ASP A 126 5.02 -39.75 7.46
C ASP A 126 4.91 -38.38 8.17
N ALA A 127 3.76 -38.08 8.77
CA ALA A 127 3.54 -36.86 9.52
C ALA A 127 3.98 -36.97 10.99
N ILE A 128 4.29 -38.18 11.48
CA ILE A 128 4.67 -38.43 12.87
C ILE A 128 6.16 -38.11 13.03
N ASP A 129 6.45 -37.06 13.80
CA ASP A 129 7.80 -36.66 14.17
C ASP A 129 7.92 -36.44 15.68
N ASN A 130 9.02 -35.85 16.12
CA ASN A 130 9.28 -35.59 17.54
C ASN A 130 8.25 -34.64 18.19
N ARG A 131 7.49 -33.87 17.40
CA ARG A 131 6.42 -32.98 17.87
C ARG A 131 5.13 -33.72 18.21
N SER A 132 5.03 -35.00 17.84
CA SER A 132 4.00 -35.91 18.34
C SER A 132 4.20 -36.18 19.83
N ASP A 133 5.44 -36.46 20.25
CA ASP A 133 5.78 -36.65 21.66
C ASP A 133 5.55 -35.37 22.48
N VAL A 134 5.83 -34.19 21.90
CA VAL A 134 5.53 -32.89 22.54
C VAL A 134 4.04 -32.75 22.84
N TYR A 135 3.16 -33.18 21.91
CA TYR A 135 1.73 -33.15 22.14
C TYR A 135 1.34 -34.11 23.27
N SER A 136 1.85 -35.34 23.26
CA SER A 136 1.59 -36.32 24.33
C SER A 136 2.07 -35.81 25.69
N LEU A 137 3.24 -35.19 25.77
CA LEU A 137 3.73 -34.51 26.98
C LEU A 137 2.76 -33.41 27.43
N ALA A 138 2.25 -32.58 26.52
CA ALA A 138 1.28 -31.55 26.88
C ALA A 138 -0.03 -32.12 27.41
N VAL A 139 -0.51 -33.26 26.87
CA VAL A 139 -1.67 -33.99 27.41
C VAL A 139 -1.37 -34.53 28.81
N ILE A 140 -0.19 -35.13 29.03
CA ILE A 140 0.23 -35.61 30.35
C ILE A 140 0.23 -34.45 31.34
N LEU A 141 0.89 -33.33 31.03
CA LEU A 141 0.96 -32.17 31.91
C LEU A 141 -0.42 -31.59 32.20
N TYR A 142 -1.29 -31.49 31.19
CA TYR A 142 -2.68 -31.09 31.38
C TYR A 142 -3.36 -31.97 32.45
N ARG A 143 -3.24 -33.29 32.34
CA ARG A 143 -3.85 -34.23 33.28
C ARG A 143 -3.25 -34.12 34.68
N LEU A 144 -1.94 -33.96 34.81
CA LEU A 144 -1.28 -33.85 36.12
C LEU A 144 -1.68 -32.57 36.85
N ILE A 145 -1.92 -31.47 36.12
CA ILE A 145 -2.28 -30.18 36.72
C ILE A 145 -3.78 -30.07 37.02
N THR A 146 -4.63 -30.64 36.16
CA THR A 146 -6.09 -30.50 36.29
C THR A 146 -6.78 -31.70 36.92
N GLY A 147 -6.11 -32.85 36.96
CA GLY A 147 -6.69 -34.15 37.34
C GLY A 147 -7.54 -34.81 36.25
N HIS A 148 -7.79 -34.15 35.11
CA HIS A 148 -8.68 -34.64 34.05
C HIS A 148 -7.98 -34.59 32.67
N LEU A 149 -8.52 -35.29 31.67
CA LEU A 149 -7.97 -35.25 30.32
C LEU A 149 -8.46 -34.01 29.55
N PRO A 150 -7.70 -33.52 28.55
CA PRO A 150 -8.11 -32.37 27.74
C PRO A 150 -9.31 -32.65 26.84
N TYR A 151 -9.60 -33.93 26.57
CA TYR A 151 -10.70 -34.38 25.71
C TYR A 151 -11.42 -35.54 26.39
N GLU A 152 -12.75 -35.51 26.34
CA GLU A 152 -13.59 -36.64 26.72
C GLU A 152 -13.74 -37.57 25.51
N LEU A 153 -13.24 -38.79 25.64
CA LEU A 153 -13.34 -39.82 24.63
C LEU A 153 -14.48 -40.79 25.01
N ASP A 154 -15.28 -41.20 24.03
CA ASP A 154 -16.40 -42.12 24.20
C ASP A 154 -16.09 -43.52 23.64
N ALA A 155 -17.07 -44.43 23.62
CA ALA A 155 -16.84 -45.79 23.12
C ALA A 155 -16.56 -45.88 21.61
N SER A 156 -16.81 -44.81 20.84
CA SER A 156 -16.68 -44.80 19.38
C SER A 156 -15.28 -44.35 18.96
N LEU A 157 -14.49 -45.30 18.46
CA LEU A 157 -13.13 -45.02 17.97
C LEU A 157 -13.11 -43.92 16.90
N SER A 158 -14.00 -43.97 15.92
CA SER A 158 -14.03 -43.00 14.82
C SER A 158 -14.33 -41.59 15.32
N LYS A 159 -15.24 -41.44 16.29
CA LYS A 159 -15.56 -40.15 16.90
C LYS A 159 -14.38 -39.64 17.73
N ASN A 160 -13.73 -40.50 18.50
CA ASN A 160 -12.56 -40.13 19.29
C ASN A 160 -11.40 -39.60 18.44
N LEU A 161 -11.10 -40.27 17.32
CA LEU A 161 -10.05 -39.83 16.40
C LEU A 161 -10.36 -38.44 15.83
N LEU A 162 -11.63 -38.14 15.52
CA LEU A 162 -12.06 -36.80 15.10
C LEU A 162 -11.96 -35.77 16.23
N THR A 163 -12.34 -36.14 17.46
CA THR A 163 -12.19 -35.29 18.64
C THR A 163 -10.72 -34.91 18.84
N ILE A 164 -9.80 -35.88 18.77
CA ILE A 164 -8.36 -35.63 18.90
C ILE A 164 -7.86 -34.70 17.78
N GLN A 165 -8.39 -34.81 16.57
CA GLN A 165 -7.96 -33.98 15.44
C GLN A 165 -8.49 -32.54 15.49
N HIS A 166 -9.72 -32.32 15.96
CA HIS A 166 -10.44 -31.06 15.74
C HIS A 166 -10.97 -30.36 17.00
N ALA A 167 -11.20 -31.08 18.10
CA ALA A 167 -11.80 -30.48 19.27
C ALA A 167 -10.83 -29.53 19.99
N SER A 168 -11.37 -28.46 20.58
CA SER A 168 -10.63 -27.61 21.52
C SER A 168 -10.52 -28.31 22.88
N PRO A 169 -9.39 -28.17 23.59
CA PRO A 169 -9.23 -28.79 24.90
C PRO A 169 -10.20 -28.16 25.91
N LEU A 170 -10.62 -28.94 26.90
CA LEU A 170 -11.43 -28.46 28.02
C LEU A 170 -10.72 -27.31 28.77
N PRO A 171 -11.47 -26.32 29.30
CA PRO A 171 -10.87 -25.18 30.00
C PRO A 171 -10.21 -25.60 31.31
N MET A 172 -9.04 -25.00 31.60
CA MET A 172 -8.30 -25.25 32.84
C MET A 172 -8.72 -24.22 33.90
N ILE A 173 -9.56 -24.62 34.85
CA ILE A 173 -10.04 -23.75 35.94
C ILE A 173 -9.06 -23.81 37.12
N GLY A 174 -8.68 -22.65 37.68
CA GLY A 174 -7.80 -22.58 38.85
C GLY A 174 -6.31 -22.77 38.56
N VAL A 175 -5.91 -22.85 37.30
CA VAL A 175 -4.51 -22.98 36.86
C VAL A 175 -3.93 -21.60 36.55
N PRO A 176 -2.68 -21.28 36.93
CA PRO A 176 -2.03 -20.02 36.55
C PRO A 176 -2.03 -19.80 35.03
N ASN A 177 -2.34 -18.59 34.59
CA ASN A 177 -2.49 -18.26 33.17
C ASN A 177 -1.24 -18.62 32.32
N GLU A 178 -0.05 -18.45 32.87
CA GLU A 178 1.20 -18.78 32.18
C GLU A 178 1.37 -20.29 31.99
N VAL A 179 1.07 -21.10 33.02
CA VAL A 179 1.08 -22.57 32.94
C VAL A 179 0.04 -23.05 31.93
N ALA A 180 -1.17 -22.48 31.97
CA ALA A 180 -2.20 -22.77 30.99
C ALA A 180 -1.74 -22.45 29.56
N THR A 181 -1.05 -21.32 29.36
CA THR A 181 -0.52 -20.91 28.05
C THR A 181 0.55 -21.89 27.54
N ILE A 182 1.45 -22.35 28.42
CA ILE A 182 2.46 -23.37 28.10
C ILE A 182 1.78 -24.66 27.62
N ILE A 183 0.81 -25.17 28.39
CA ILE A 183 0.09 -26.41 28.07
C ILE A 183 -0.68 -26.27 26.74
N LEU A 184 -1.41 -25.17 26.56
CA LEU A 184 -2.20 -24.94 25.34
C LEU A 184 -1.33 -24.83 24.09
N LYS A 185 -0.14 -24.22 24.19
CA LYS A 185 0.82 -24.19 23.07
C LYS A 185 1.26 -25.61 22.69
N GLY A 186 1.56 -26.47 23.65
CA GLY A 186 1.88 -27.88 23.42
C GLY A 186 0.72 -28.69 22.82
N LEU A 187 -0.53 -28.36 23.20
CA LEU A 187 -1.75 -28.99 22.67
C LEU A 187 -2.23 -28.44 21.32
N SER A 188 -1.50 -27.53 20.69
CA SER A 188 -1.88 -26.98 19.38
C SER A 188 -2.11 -28.11 18.37
N LYS A 189 -3.21 -28.08 17.60
CA LYS A 189 -3.49 -29.17 16.66
C LYS A 189 -2.49 -29.24 15.51
N GLU A 190 -1.97 -28.09 15.09
CA GLU A 190 -0.94 -27.99 14.06
C GLU A 190 0.46 -28.19 14.67
N PRO A 191 1.27 -29.17 14.22
CA PRO A 191 2.62 -29.41 14.75
C PRO A 191 3.55 -28.18 14.69
N ASP A 192 3.45 -27.36 13.63
CA ASP A 192 4.26 -26.14 13.47
C ASP A 192 3.96 -25.06 14.52
N ARG A 193 2.80 -25.13 15.18
CA ARG A 193 2.39 -24.18 16.23
C ARG A 193 2.77 -24.65 17.64
N ARG A 194 3.19 -25.91 17.78
CA ARG A 194 3.68 -26.48 19.04
C ARG A 194 5.13 -26.06 19.29
N TYR A 195 5.63 -26.44 20.46
CA TYR A 195 7.07 -26.51 20.68
C TYR A 195 7.69 -27.47 19.68
N GLN A 196 8.82 -27.07 19.08
CA GLN A 196 9.47 -27.89 18.06
C GLN A 196 10.29 -29.01 18.69
N LEU A 197 10.74 -28.82 19.93
CA LEU A 197 11.43 -29.83 20.73
C LEU A 197 10.80 -29.96 22.12
N ALA A 198 10.87 -31.15 22.72
CA ALA A 198 10.46 -31.37 24.09
C ALA A 198 11.23 -30.48 25.07
N GLY A 199 12.51 -30.21 24.80
CA GLY A 199 13.32 -29.31 25.61
C GLY A 199 12.81 -27.87 25.58
N ASP A 200 12.14 -27.42 24.51
CA ASP A 200 11.57 -26.06 24.47
C ASP A 200 10.40 -25.92 25.44
N LEU A 201 9.56 -26.96 25.54
CA LEU A 201 8.49 -27.06 26.54
C LEU A 201 9.08 -27.03 27.96
N GLY A 202 10.11 -27.85 28.22
CA GLY A 202 10.81 -27.87 29.51
C GLY A 202 11.43 -26.52 29.88
N ARG A 203 12.02 -25.81 28.90
CA ARG A 203 12.58 -24.47 29.13
C ARG A 203 11.53 -23.44 29.51
N ASP A 204 10.36 -23.42 28.86
CA ASP A 204 9.27 -22.49 29.23
C ASP A 204 8.71 -22.79 30.62
N ILE A 205 8.62 -24.07 31.00
CA ILE A 205 8.31 -24.47 32.38
C ILE A 205 9.38 -23.94 33.35
N GLY A 206 10.66 -24.11 33.03
CA GLY A 206 11.77 -23.62 33.84
C GLY A 206 11.75 -22.10 34.01
N ARG A 207 11.40 -21.34 32.96
CA ARG A 207 11.23 -19.88 33.02
C ARG A 207 10.12 -19.49 33.96
N PHE A 208 8.95 -20.13 33.85
CA PHE A 208 7.84 -19.91 34.78
C PHE A 208 8.26 -20.17 36.24
N LEU A 209 8.98 -21.27 36.50
CA LEU A 209 9.46 -21.61 37.85
C LEU A 209 10.42 -20.57 38.45
N ARG A 210 11.19 -19.87 37.61
CA ARG A 210 12.09 -18.77 37.99
C ARG A 210 11.42 -17.39 38.01
N GLY A 211 10.17 -17.28 37.56
CA GLY A 211 9.47 -15.99 37.43
C GLY A 211 9.91 -15.16 36.23
N GLU A 212 10.46 -15.81 35.19
CA GLU A 212 10.87 -15.19 33.92
C GLU A 212 9.74 -15.23 32.88
N THR A 213 9.78 -14.34 31.89
CA THR A 213 8.80 -14.32 30.80
C THR A 213 8.91 -15.55 29.90
N ILE A 214 7.80 -16.26 29.69
CA ILE A 214 7.70 -17.45 28.83
C ILE A 214 7.78 -17.10 27.32
N ASP A 215 8.37 -17.98 26.50
CA ASP A 215 8.42 -17.82 25.03
C ASP A 215 7.12 -18.25 24.33
N ALA A 216 6.17 -18.81 25.06
CA ALA A 216 4.82 -19.11 24.58
C ALA A 216 4.05 -17.83 24.20
N LYS A 217 4.38 -17.24 23.05
CA LYS A 217 3.64 -16.12 22.47
C LYS A 217 2.40 -16.63 21.74
N ARG A 218 1.27 -15.92 21.91
CA ARG A 218 0.09 -16.03 21.06
C ARG A 218 0.49 -15.77 19.61
N ASP A 219 -0.17 -16.45 18.67
CA ASP A 219 0.26 -16.58 17.26
C ASP A 219 0.83 -15.31 16.63
N SER A 220 1.96 -15.46 15.94
CA SER A 220 2.50 -14.40 15.11
C SER A 220 1.59 -14.16 13.90
N ILE A 221 1.10 -12.93 13.75
CA ILE A 221 0.28 -12.48 12.59
C ILE A 221 0.96 -12.86 11.26
N LEU A 222 2.29 -12.86 11.23
CA LEU A 222 3.09 -13.23 10.05
C LEU A 222 2.89 -14.69 9.62
N TYR A 223 2.67 -15.61 10.56
CA TYR A 223 2.39 -17.02 10.25
C TYR A 223 1.03 -17.18 9.58
N VAL A 224 -0.01 -16.52 10.11
CA VAL A 224 -1.36 -16.56 9.54
C VAL A 224 -1.35 -15.99 8.12
N LEU A 225 -0.65 -14.87 7.91
CA LEU A 225 -0.48 -14.28 6.57
C LEU A 225 0.26 -15.23 5.61
N ARG A 226 1.37 -15.84 6.04
CA ARG A 226 2.14 -16.78 5.22
C ARG A 226 1.34 -18.02 4.84
N LYS A 227 0.62 -18.63 5.79
CA LYS A 227 -0.20 -19.81 5.55
C LYS A 227 -1.42 -19.51 4.69
N THR A 228 -2.05 -18.37 4.90
CA THR A 228 -3.15 -17.89 4.05
C THR A 228 -2.66 -17.64 2.63
N ALA A 229 -1.46 -17.05 2.47
CA ALA A 229 -0.84 -16.85 1.17
C ALA A 229 -0.50 -18.17 0.46
N GLN A 230 -0.01 -19.17 1.18
CA GLN A 230 0.23 -20.52 0.63
C GLN A 230 -1.08 -21.21 0.21
N ARG A 231 -2.14 -21.09 1.00
CA ARG A 231 -3.46 -21.66 0.70
C ARG A 231 -4.13 -20.98 -0.51
N HIS A 232 -3.90 -19.69 -0.71
CA HIS A 232 -4.52 -18.88 -1.77
C HIS A 232 -3.50 -18.34 -2.79
N ARG A 233 -2.50 -19.15 -3.17
CA ARG A 233 -1.41 -18.75 -4.10
C ARG A 233 -1.90 -18.09 -5.40
N VAL A 234 -3.01 -18.58 -5.95
CA VAL A 234 -3.60 -18.04 -7.20
C VAL A 234 -4.24 -16.69 -6.96
N ALA A 235 -5.01 -16.53 -5.87
CA ALA A 235 -5.66 -15.26 -5.54
C ALA A 235 -4.61 -14.19 -5.19
N VAL A 236 -3.57 -14.54 -4.43
CA VAL A 236 -2.46 -13.64 -4.12
C VAL A 236 -1.72 -13.23 -5.39
N GLY A 237 -1.43 -14.17 -6.30
CA GLY A 237 -0.83 -13.87 -7.60
C GLY A 237 -1.70 -12.90 -8.43
N ALA A 238 -3.00 -13.13 -8.48
CA ALA A 238 -3.95 -12.25 -9.17
C ALA A 238 -4.01 -10.85 -8.56
N SER A 239 -4.00 -10.73 -7.22
CA SER A 239 -3.96 -9.44 -6.53
C SER A 239 -2.67 -8.67 -6.79
N ILE A 240 -1.52 -9.34 -6.82
CA ILE A 240 -0.25 -8.72 -7.17
C ILE A 240 -0.29 -8.21 -8.61
N LEU A 241 -0.77 -9.03 -9.55
CA LEU A 241 -0.90 -8.62 -10.95
C LEU A 241 -1.83 -7.40 -11.09
N PHE A 242 -2.96 -7.39 -10.37
CA PHE A 242 -3.89 -6.27 -10.38
C PHE A 242 -3.26 -4.99 -9.80
N ALA A 243 -2.50 -5.10 -8.72
CA ALA A 243 -1.78 -3.96 -8.16
C ALA A 243 -0.73 -3.41 -9.13
N VAL A 244 0.02 -4.31 -9.81
CA VAL A 244 0.97 -3.91 -10.85
C VAL A 244 0.26 -3.19 -11.99
N LEU A 245 -0.90 -3.69 -12.45
CA LEU A 245 -1.69 -3.04 -13.50
C LEU A 245 -2.20 -1.66 -13.10
N ILE A 246 -2.60 -1.46 -11.84
CA ILE A 246 -3.00 -0.14 -11.33
C ILE A 246 -1.81 0.82 -11.35
N VAL A 247 -0.65 0.37 -10.85
CA VAL A 247 0.55 1.21 -10.78
C VAL A 247 1.01 1.58 -12.19
N THR A 248 1.06 0.63 -13.11
CA THR A 248 1.46 0.91 -14.50
C THR A 248 0.46 1.80 -15.20
N SER A 249 -0.85 1.56 -15.04
CA SER A 249 -1.91 2.43 -15.57
C SER A 249 -1.79 3.86 -15.04
N THR A 250 -1.51 4.01 -13.74
CA THR A 250 -1.32 5.33 -13.11
C THR A 250 -0.10 6.05 -13.67
N ILE A 251 1.03 5.35 -13.83
CA ILE A 251 2.26 5.92 -14.40
C ILE A 251 2.04 6.34 -15.86
N VAL A 252 1.41 5.48 -16.67
CA VAL A 252 1.11 5.77 -18.07
C VAL A 252 0.13 6.94 -18.18
N GLY A 253 -0.93 6.95 -17.37
CA GLY A 253 -1.90 8.05 -17.31
C GLY A 253 -1.23 9.37 -16.93
N TRP A 254 -0.34 9.37 -15.94
CA TRP A 254 0.43 10.55 -15.56
C TRP A 254 1.33 11.05 -16.70
N ALA A 255 2.03 10.15 -17.40
CA ALA A 255 2.88 10.51 -18.52
C ALA A 255 2.07 11.12 -19.68
N LEU A 256 0.92 10.53 -20.01
CA LEU A 256 0.01 11.07 -21.03
C LEU A 256 -0.55 12.45 -20.64
N TYR A 257 -0.90 12.62 -19.36
CA TYR A 257 -1.35 13.92 -18.84
C TYR A 257 -0.28 15.00 -19.00
N LEU A 258 0.98 14.72 -18.63
CA LEU A 258 2.08 15.67 -18.80
C LEU A 258 2.32 16.03 -20.27
N ASN A 259 2.28 15.04 -21.17
CA ASN A 259 2.43 15.29 -22.61
C ASN A 259 1.29 16.16 -23.17
N ALA A 260 0.05 15.93 -22.73
CA ALA A 260 -1.10 16.74 -23.14
C ALA A 260 -0.99 18.19 -22.63
N VAL A 261 -0.57 18.37 -21.38
CA VAL A 261 -0.34 19.70 -20.80
C VAL A 261 0.78 20.45 -21.53
N GLN A 262 1.87 19.77 -21.91
CA GLN A 262 2.94 20.38 -22.71
C GLN A 262 2.45 20.84 -24.08
N ALA A 263 1.64 20.03 -24.76
CA ALA A 263 1.06 20.38 -26.05
C ALA A 263 0.14 21.61 -25.95
N TRP A 264 -0.71 21.65 -24.92
CA TRP A 264 -1.62 22.79 -24.68
C TRP A 264 -0.87 24.08 -24.35
N ASN A 265 0.19 23.99 -23.55
CA ASN A 265 1.05 25.13 -23.24
C ASN A 265 1.80 25.63 -24.49
N ALA A 266 2.28 24.72 -25.35
CA ALA A 266 2.96 25.09 -26.59
C ALA A 266 2.03 25.83 -27.56
N GLU A 267 0.78 25.40 -27.69
CA GLU A 267 -0.23 26.08 -28.52
C GLU A 267 -0.59 27.46 -27.95
N SER A 268 -0.74 27.55 -26.62
CA SER A 268 -1.01 28.82 -25.94
C SER A 268 0.12 29.83 -26.16
N VAL A 269 1.38 29.39 -26.04
CA VAL A 269 2.55 30.25 -26.31
C VAL A 269 2.63 30.63 -27.79
N ALA A 270 2.36 29.70 -28.71
CA ALA A 270 2.38 29.98 -30.15
C ALA A 270 1.32 31.02 -30.55
N SER A 271 0.11 30.94 -29.99
CA SER A 271 -0.96 31.91 -30.28
C SER A 271 -0.66 33.31 -29.74
N LEU A 272 -0.07 33.41 -28.54
CA LEU A 272 0.39 34.68 -27.98
C LEU A 272 1.52 35.31 -28.83
N ASN A 273 2.51 34.51 -29.22
CA ASN A 273 3.60 34.98 -30.09
C ASN A 273 3.06 35.48 -31.44
N TYR A 274 2.10 34.76 -32.03
CA TYR A 274 1.47 35.16 -33.29
C TYR A 274 0.70 36.48 -33.17
N GLN A 275 -0.01 36.71 -32.05
CA GLN A 275 -0.67 37.98 -31.79
C GLN A 275 0.35 39.12 -31.65
N GLN A 276 1.41 38.89 -30.86
CA GLN A 276 2.45 39.88 -30.63
C GLN A 276 3.17 40.27 -31.93
N GLU A 277 3.49 39.30 -32.79
CA GLU A 277 4.08 39.57 -34.11
C GLU A 277 3.15 40.40 -35.00
N ARG A 278 1.84 40.13 -34.97
CA ARG A 278 0.85 40.89 -35.73
C ARG A 278 0.74 42.33 -35.25
N ASP A 279 0.66 42.54 -33.94
CA ASP A 279 0.52 43.87 -33.34
C ASP A 279 1.78 44.71 -33.64
N THR A 280 2.96 44.12 -33.43
CA THR A 280 4.25 44.77 -33.76
C THR A 280 4.35 45.12 -35.24
N ALA A 281 3.90 44.24 -36.13
CA ALA A 281 3.90 44.50 -37.57
C ALA A 281 2.91 45.60 -37.97
N GLN A 282 1.79 45.74 -37.27
CA GLN A 282 0.84 46.84 -37.47
C GLN A 282 1.41 48.17 -36.99
N GLU A 283 1.97 48.20 -35.78
CA GLU A 283 2.62 49.40 -35.22
C GLU A 283 3.72 49.93 -36.14
N LEU A 284 4.60 49.04 -36.64
CA LEU A 284 5.68 49.42 -37.54
C LEU A 284 5.16 49.97 -38.88
N ARG A 285 4.03 49.42 -39.39
CA ARG A 285 3.38 49.92 -40.61
C ARG A 285 2.81 51.31 -40.40
N GLU A 286 2.11 51.54 -39.29
CA GLU A 286 1.57 52.86 -38.97
C GLU A 286 2.67 53.89 -38.75
N GLU A 287 3.76 53.52 -38.07
CA GLU A 287 4.92 54.39 -37.88
C GLU A 287 5.57 54.75 -39.22
N SER A 288 5.79 53.76 -40.09
CA SER A 288 6.31 53.98 -41.44
C SER A 288 5.40 54.90 -42.27
N GLN A 289 4.08 54.74 -42.17
CA GLN A 289 3.12 55.61 -42.85
C GLN A 289 3.16 57.05 -42.32
N ARG A 290 3.23 57.23 -40.99
CA ARG A 290 3.39 58.55 -40.37
C ARG A 290 4.68 59.24 -40.80
N GLN A 291 5.80 58.53 -40.81
CA GLN A 291 7.09 59.08 -41.26
C GLN A 291 7.04 59.50 -42.74
N LEU A 292 6.42 58.68 -43.60
CA LEU A 292 6.25 59.01 -45.02
C LEU A 292 5.36 60.25 -45.22
N TYR A 293 4.28 60.35 -44.44
CA TYR A 293 3.40 61.51 -44.43
C TYR A 293 4.18 62.79 -44.09
N PHE A 294 4.90 62.81 -42.95
CA PHE A 294 5.68 63.99 -42.54
C PHE A 294 6.78 64.35 -43.56
N ALA A 295 7.49 63.37 -44.12
CA ALA A 295 8.51 63.62 -45.13
C ALA A 295 7.91 64.32 -46.37
N LYS A 296 6.72 63.89 -46.80
CA LYS A 296 6.02 64.50 -47.94
C LYS A 296 5.42 65.87 -47.62
N MET A 297 4.85 66.08 -46.42
CA MET A 297 4.34 67.39 -46.01
C MET A 297 5.46 68.43 -45.94
N ASN A 298 6.63 68.05 -45.42
CA ASN A 298 7.82 68.91 -45.44
C ASN A 298 8.25 69.27 -46.86
N LEU A 299 8.28 68.29 -47.78
CA LEU A 299 8.58 68.54 -49.19
C LEU A 299 7.55 69.48 -49.84
N ALA A 300 6.26 69.26 -49.60
CA ALA A 300 5.19 70.10 -50.11
C ALA A 300 5.29 71.55 -49.61
N GLY A 301 5.63 71.74 -48.32
CA GLY A 301 5.89 73.06 -47.73
C GLY A 301 7.10 73.79 -48.33
N GLN A 302 8.18 73.06 -48.65
CA GLN A 302 9.34 73.64 -49.34
C GLN A 302 8.98 74.12 -50.75
N VAL A 303 8.27 73.28 -51.51
CA VAL A 303 7.82 73.60 -52.88
C VAL A 303 6.85 74.79 -52.92
N THR A 304 6.03 75.00 -51.88
CA THR A 304 5.15 76.18 -51.78
C THR A 304 5.93 77.48 -51.55
N SER A 305 7.09 77.42 -50.89
CA SER A 305 7.90 78.60 -50.55
C SER A 305 8.81 79.09 -51.69
N GLU A 306 9.18 78.21 -52.60
CA GLU A 306 9.99 78.52 -53.78
C GLU A 306 9.08 78.54 -55.01
N LEU A 307 8.72 79.71 -55.57
CA LEU A 307 8.23 80.06 -56.95
C LEU A 307 7.68 78.98 -57.94
N PHE A 308 7.31 77.78 -57.52
CA PHE A 308 6.88 76.63 -58.30
C PHE A 308 5.35 76.52 -58.25
N GLY A 309 4.76 76.13 -59.39
CA GLY A 309 3.31 76.17 -59.61
C GLY A 309 2.48 75.32 -58.64
N THR A 310 1.35 75.90 -58.24
CA THR A 310 0.32 75.37 -57.32
C THR A 310 -0.18 73.96 -57.67
N ASP A 311 -0.07 73.54 -58.94
CA ASP A 311 -0.47 72.22 -59.42
C ASP A 311 0.34 71.05 -58.83
N THR A 312 1.63 71.22 -58.58
CA THR A 312 2.50 70.15 -58.05
C THR A 312 2.21 69.85 -56.58
N VAL A 313 1.91 70.90 -55.80
CA VAL A 313 1.53 70.80 -54.39
C VAL A 313 0.15 70.15 -54.26
N ARG A 314 -0.80 70.51 -55.13
CA ARG A 314 -2.13 69.88 -55.19
C ARG A 314 -2.06 68.39 -55.46
N ALA A 315 -1.30 67.96 -56.46
CA ALA A 315 -1.13 66.53 -56.78
C ALA A 315 -0.51 65.74 -55.61
N ALA A 316 0.40 66.35 -54.85
CA ALA A 316 0.99 65.73 -53.66
C ALA A 316 -0.03 65.62 -52.50
N LEU A 317 -0.89 66.63 -52.31
CA LEU A 317 -1.93 66.65 -51.27
C LEU A 317 -3.09 65.69 -51.57
N GLU A 318 -3.50 65.56 -52.84
CA GLU A 318 -4.56 64.64 -53.27
C GLU A 318 -4.22 63.17 -53.00
N SER A 319 -2.93 62.81 -53.02
CA SER A 319 -2.46 61.44 -52.79
C SER A 319 -2.70 60.90 -51.37
N TRP A 320 -3.11 61.75 -50.43
CA TRP A 320 -3.39 61.39 -49.02
C TRP A 320 -4.83 61.68 -48.59
N VAL A 321 -5.73 61.97 -49.54
CA VAL A 321 -7.16 61.95 -49.26
C VAL A 321 -7.56 60.47 -49.07
N PRO A 322 -8.13 60.08 -47.91
CA PRO A 322 -8.55 58.70 -47.67
C PRO A 322 -9.46 58.21 -48.80
N ALA A 323 -9.12 57.07 -49.42
CA ALA A 323 -9.90 56.53 -50.54
C ALA A 323 -11.19 55.84 -50.05
N SER A 324 -11.22 55.47 -48.77
CA SER A 324 -12.29 54.75 -48.08
C SER A 324 -12.52 55.35 -46.70
N GLU A 325 -13.75 55.30 -46.20
CA GLU A 325 -14.13 55.70 -44.84
C GLU A 325 -13.45 54.83 -43.75
N HIS A 326 -12.87 53.68 -44.14
CA HIS A 326 -12.14 52.77 -43.26
C HIS A 326 -10.62 52.98 -43.26
N ASP A 327 -10.10 53.87 -44.10
CA ASP A 327 -8.67 54.22 -44.09
C ASP A 327 -8.38 55.23 -42.98
N VAL A 328 -7.23 55.06 -42.33
CA VAL A 328 -6.78 55.98 -41.28
C VAL A 328 -6.53 57.36 -41.91
N ASP A 329 -7.31 58.36 -41.51
CA ASP A 329 -7.10 59.74 -41.93
C ASP A 329 -5.88 60.33 -41.21
N LEU A 330 -4.76 60.39 -41.93
CA LEU A 330 -3.48 60.89 -41.42
C LEU A 330 -3.31 62.40 -41.64
N ARG A 331 -4.33 63.12 -42.12
CA ARG A 331 -4.24 64.56 -42.42
C ARG A 331 -4.27 65.38 -41.13
N GLY A 332 -3.17 66.10 -40.87
CA GLY A 332 -3.06 67.10 -39.81
C GLY A 332 -3.39 68.53 -40.26
N TRP A 333 -3.19 69.49 -39.37
CA TRP A 333 -3.36 70.92 -39.65
C TRP A 333 -2.46 71.38 -40.82
N GLU A 334 -1.30 70.73 -40.98
CA GLU A 334 -0.31 70.98 -42.04
C GLU A 334 -0.93 70.76 -43.43
N TRP A 335 -1.72 69.70 -43.59
CA TRP A 335 -2.39 69.38 -44.85
C TRP A 335 -3.44 70.45 -45.17
N TYR A 336 -4.28 70.83 -44.19
CA TYR A 336 -5.32 71.84 -44.39
C TYR A 336 -4.74 73.22 -44.68
N TYR A 337 -3.65 73.60 -44.01
CA TYR A 337 -2.94 74.85 -44.24
C TYR A 337 -2.35 74.92 -45.66
N LEU A 338 -1.61 73.89 -46.08
CA LEU A 338 -1.02 73.83 -47.43
C LEU A 338 -2.10 73.77 -48.53
N ASN A 339 -3.20 73.05 -48.27
CA ASN A 339 -4.34 73.00 -49.18
C ASN A 339 -5.05 74.36 -49.30
N GLY A 340 -5.16 75.13 -48.21
CA GLY A 340 -5.70 76.48 -48.23
C GLY A 340 -4.84 77.43 -49.08
N LEU A 341 -3.51 77.39 -48.89
CA LEU A 341 -2.57 78.19 -49.69
C LEU A 341 -2.62 77.85 -51.18
N SER A 342 -2.75 76.58 -51.55
CA SER A 342 -2.83 76.18 -52.96
C SER A 342 -4.12 76.62 -53.65
N HIS A 343 -5.18 76.97 -52.90
CA HIS A 343 -6.47 77.42 -53.43
C HIS A 343 -6.67 78.95 -53.34
N GLN A 344 -5.75 79.69 -52.70
CA GLN A 344 -5.89 81.13 -52.45
C GLN A 344 -5.82 82.00 -53.72
N GLU A 345 -5.25 81.49 -54.83
CA GLU A 345 -5.28 82.19 -56.13
C GLU A 345 -6.67 82.22 -56.79
N GLN A 346 -7.62 81.35 -56.40
CA GLN A 346 -8.96 81.33 -56.99
C GLN A 346 -9.95 82.33 -56.37
N SER A 347 -9.65 82.96 -55.23
CA SER A 347 -10.62 83.80 -54.51
C SER A 347 -10.55 85.30 -54.84
N GLN A 348 -9.81 85.72 -55.88
CA GLN A 348 -9.68 87.14 -56.26
C GLN A 348 -10.60 87.65 -57.38
N SER A 349 -11.53 86.85 -57.93
CA SER A 349 -12.42 87.36 -58.98
C SER A 349 -13.88 87.00 -58.75
N GLU A 350 -14.57 87.86 -58.01
CA GLU A 350 -15.96 88.31 -58.24
C GLU A 350 -16.49 88.92 -56.93
N LEU A 351 -16.37 90.23 -56.70
CA LEU A 351 -17.26 90.93 -55.75
C LEU A 351 -17.32 92.46 -56.03
N LEU A 352 -18.52 93.01 -55.80
CA LEU A 352 -19.03 94.33 -56.18
C LEU A 352 -18.27 95.52 -55.54
N PRO A 353 -18.29 96.74 -56.14
CA PRO A 353 -17.48 97.86 -55.67
C PRO A 353 -17.98 98.44 -54.33
N GLY A 354 -17.07 98.60 -53.36
CA GLY A 354 -17.27 99.45 -52.16
C GLY A 354 -17.21 98.76 -50.80
N TRP A 355 -16.85 97.48 -50.72
CA TRP A 355 -16.75 96.73 -49.45
C TRP A 355 -15.33 96.20 -49.24
N SER A 356 -14.74 96.43 -48.06
CA SER A 356 -13.53 95.72 -47.61
C SER A 356 -13.95 94.67 -46.58
N TRP A 357 -13.66 93.41 -46.85
CA TRP A 357 -13.90 92.30 -45.95
C TRP A 357 -12.60 91.51 -45.77
N GLU A 358 -12.38 91.01 -44.55
CA GLU A 358 -11.26 90.15 -44.20
C GLU A 358 -11.86 88.89 -43.58
N ALA A 359 -11.60 87.73 -44.19
CA ALA A 359 -12.06 86.44 -43.69
C ALA A 359 -10.92 85.82 -42.88
N GLU A 360 -11.16 85.60 -41.59
CA GLU A 360 -10.17 85.00 -40.70
C GLU A 360 -10.73 83.68 -40.15
N TYR A 361 -9.89 82.64 -40.18
CA TYR A 361 -10.25 81.30 -39.74
C TYR A 361 -9.90 81.11 -38.27
N ASN A 362 -10.83 80.62 -37.47
CA ASN A 362 -10.56 80.24 -36.08
C ASN A 362 -9.98 78.80 -36.04
N PRO A 363 -8.95 78.51 -35.21
CA PRO A 363 -8.38 77.18 -35.01
C PRO A 363 -9.38 76.04 -34.69
N ASP A 364 -10.63 76.35 -34.30
CA ASP A 364 -11.70 75.37 -34.06
C ASP A 364 -12.54 75.02 -35.32
N CYS A 365 -12.11 75.45 -36.53
CA CYS A 365 -12.76 75.15 -37.82
C CYS A 365 -14.21 75.65 -38.00
N SER A 366 -14.57 76.77 -37.35
CA SER A 366 -15.75 77.57 -37.72
C SER A 366 -15.32 78.83 -38.50
N GLU A 367 -15.95 79.06 -39.66
CA GLU A 367 -15.74 80.25 -40.49
C GLU A 367 -16.53 81.45 -39.93
N TYR A 368 -15.82 82.56 -39.66
CA TYR A 368 -16.42 83.86 -39.41
C TYR A 368 -16.01 84.85 -40.48
N VAL A 369 -16.96 85.65 -40.96
CA VAL A 369 -16.69 86.78 -41.84
C VAL A 369 -16.82 88.06 -41.02
N VAL A 370 -15.74 88.85 -40.97
CA VAL A 370 -15.72 90.15 -40.31
C VAL A 370 -15.69 91.24 -41.36
N GLY A 371 -16.68 92.13 -41.34
CA GLY A 371 -16.80 93.24 -42.27
C GLY A 371 -16.97 94.57 -41.54
N ILE A 372 -16.30 95.61 -42.04
CA ILE A 372 -16.48 97.00 -41.57
C ILE A 372 -17.16 97.80 -42.67
N ASN A 373 -18.25 98.51 -42.33
CA ASN A 373 -18.76 99.60 -43.15
C ASN A 373 -18.80 100.90 -42.34
N GLY A 374 -19.09 102.03 -43.00
CA GLY A 374 -19.06 103.38 -42.41
C GLY A 374 -19.98 103.63 -41.19
N TRP A 375 -20.70 102.62 -40.68
CA TRP A 375 -21.51 102.71 -39.46
C TRP A 375 -21.22 101.62 -38.40
N GLY A 376 -20.17 100.79 -38.56
CA GLY A 376 -19.67 99.88 -37.51
C GLY A 376 -19.33 98.45 -37.98
N LEU A 377 -18.65 97.69 -37.11
CA LEU A 377 -18.19 96.31 -37.32
C LEU A 377 -19.36 95.30 -37.27
N GLN A 378 -19.46 94.40 -38.25
CA GLN A 378 -20.36 93.24 -38.21
C GLN A 378 -19.59 91.93 -38.35
N VAL A 379 -19.94 90.96 -37.51
CA VAL A 379 -19.43 89.58 -37.56
C VAL A 379 -20.59 88.65 -37.93
N ARG A 380 -20.40 87.80 -38.94
CA ARG A 380 -21.36 86.75 -39.32
C ARG A 380 -20.68 85.38 -39.38
N GLU A 381 -21.38 84.39 -38.85
CA GLU A 381 -20.99 82.98 -38.96
C GLU A 381 -21.42 82.44 -40.34
N ALA A 382 -20.49 81.83 -41.10
CA ALA A 382 -20.71 81.47 -42.50
C ALA A 382 -21.58 80.20 -42.70
N ARG A 383 -22.04 79.55 -41.61
CA ARG A 383 -22.91 78.38 -41.71
C ARG A 383 -24.37 78.80 -41.84
N THR A 384 -24.81 79.09 -43.06
CA THR A 384 -26.21 78.85 -43.47
C THR A 384 -26.34 78.82 -44.99
N LYS A 385 -26.35 77.60 -45.54
CA LYS A 385 -27.25 77.28 -46.65
C LYS A 385 -28.23 76.22 -46.15
N SER A 386 -29.49 76.62 -46.03
CA SER A 386 -30.61 75.74 -46.36
C SER A 386 -30.40 75.26 -47.81
N ILE A 387 -30.84 74.06 -48.18
CA ILE A 387 -32.23 73.75 -48.49
C ILE A 387 -32.34 72.20 -48.53
N SER A 388 -33.56 71.75 -48.24
CA SER A 388 -34.19 70.44 -48.50
C SER A 388 -33.62 69.55 -49.59
#